data_AF-A0A5T0UH20-F1
#
_entry.id   AF-A0A5T0UH20-F1
#
_cell.length_a   1.000
_cell.length_b   1.000
_cell.length_c   1.000
_cell.angle_alpha   90.00
_cell.angle_beta   90.00
_cell.angle_gamma   90.00
#
_symmetry.space_group_name_H-M   'P 1'
#
loop_
_entity.id
_entity.type
_entity.pdbx_description
1 polymer ?
#
loop_
_entity_poly.entity_id
_entity_poly.type
_entity_poly.pdbx_seq_one_letter_code
_entity_poly.pdbx_strand_id
1 'polypeptide(L)'
;QYGSSFSAVLAQNGMTASAFKKSIRSNLLLRQAVIANTKITNADLKKQWKSYEPTITVAQILVSKKEDADAIIEELKKDGSWDNFKKLAKEKSIDESTKNDGGKLP
;
A
#
# COMPACT_ATOMS: atom_id res chain seq x y z
N GLN A 1 5.20 -6.15 -11.30
CA GLN A 1 5.10 -4.93 -12.13
C GLN A 1 5.67 -5.10 -13.54
N TYR A 2 6.86 -5.69 -13.74
CA TYR A 2 7.41 -5.82 -15.10
C TYR A 2 6.92 -7.05 -15.91
N GLY A 3 6.69 -8.20 -15.28
CA GLY A 3 6.13 -9.37 -15.99
C GLY A 3 6.87 -9.70 -17.30
N SER A 4 6.12 -9.83 -18.40
CA SER A 4 6.68 -10.10 -19.73
C SER A 4 7.58 -8.98 -20.29
N SER A 5 7.50 -7.75 -19.78
CA SER A 5 8.35 -6.63 -20.24
C SER A 5 9.74 -6.60 -19.59
N PHE A 6 10.02 -7.51 -18.64
CA PHE A 6 11.25 -7.50 -17.86
C PHE A 6 12.52 -7.50 -18.71
N SER A 7 12.62 -8.38 -19.72
CA SER A 7 13.80 -8.45 -20.59
C SER A 7 14.01 -7.18 -21.41
N ALA A 8 12.93 -6.55 -21.87
CA ALA A 8 12.99 -5.29 -22.62
C ALA A 8 13.47 -4.13 -21.73
N VAL A 9 12.97 -4.06 -20.48
CA VAL A 9 13.43 -3.07 -19.49
C VAL A 9 14.91 -3.25 -19.18
N LEU A 10 15.39 -4.48 -19.00
CA LEU A 10 16.81 -4.73 -18.78
C LEU A 10 17.65 -4.27 -19.97
N ALA A 11 17.24 -4.60 -21.20
CA ALA A 11 17.94 -4.19 -22.41
C ALA A 11 18.00 -2.66 -22.57
N GLN A 12 16.90 -1.95 -22.29
CA GLN A 12 16.87 -0.47 -22.29
C GLN A 12 17.87 0.13 -21.29
N ASN A 13 18.10 -0.54 -20.16
CA ASN A 13 19.08 -0.14 -19.15
C ASN A 13 20.50 -0.67 -19.45
N GLY A 14 20.73 -1.29 -20.61
CA GLY A 14 22.02 -1.87 -20.97
C GLY A 14 22.42 -3.06 -20.08
N MET A 15 21.45 -3.74 -19.47
CA MET A 15 21.67 -4.83 -18.51
C MET A 15 21.23 -6.18 -19.07
N THR A 16 21.89 -7.24 -18.61
CA THR A 16 21.39 -8.62 -18.70
C THR A 16 20.77 -9.04 -17.37
N ALA A 17 19.96 -10.10 -17.37
CA ALA A 17 19.42 -10.65 -16.12
C ALA A 17 20.53 -11.07 -15.12
N SER A 18 21.66 -11.58 -15.64
CA SER A 18 22.83 -11.92 -14.82
C SER A 18 23.48 -10.68 -14.20
N ALA A 19 23.68 -9.62 -14.99
CA ALA A 19 24.22 -8.36 -14.48
C ALA A 19 23.27 -7.73 -13.44
N PHE A 20 21.96 -7.75 -13.70
CA PHE A 20 20.96 -7.25 -12.76
C PHE A 20 20.94 -8.05 -11.45
N LYS A 21 21.03 -9.38 -11.52
CA LYS A 21 21.15 -10.24 -10.32
C LYS A 21 22.39 -9.91 -9.49
N LYS A 22 23.53 -9.65 -10.14
CA LYS A 22 24.76 -9.20 -9.45
C LYS A 22 24.56 -7.83 -8.78
N SER A 23 23.90 -6.89 -9.47
CA SER A 23 23.56 -5.58 -8.90
C SER A 23 22.67 -5.68 -7.65
N ILE A 24 21.63 -6.52 -7.69
CA ILE A 24 20.78 -6.80 -6.51
C ILE A 24 21.63 -7.33 -5.36
N ARG A 25 22.52 -8.30 -5.62
CA ARG A 25 23.41 -8.85 -4.58
C ARG A 25 24.28 -7.77 -3.96
N SER A 26 24.91 -6.90 -4.76
CA SER A 26 25.74 -5.80 -4.26
C SER A 26 24.93 -4.81 -3.41
N ASN A 27 23.71 -4.46 -3.82
CA ASN A 27 22.81 -3.60 -3.04
C ASN A 27 22.43 -4.22 -1.69
N LEU A 28 22.15 -5.53 -1.66
CA LEU A 28 21.84 -6.24 -0.41
C LEU A 28 23.07 -6.29 0.52
N LEU A 29 24.27 -6.50 -0.01
CA LEU A 29 25.51 -6.46 0.77
C LEU A 29 25.75 -5.06 1.36
N LEU A 30 25.58 -4.01 0.56
CA LEU A 30 25.68 -2.64 1.04
C LEU A 30 24.66 -2.36 2.14
N ARG A 31 23.40 -2.78 1.98
CA ARG A 31 22.37 -2.65 3.02
C ARG A 31 22.79 -3.31 4.32
N GLN A 32 23.34 -4.52 4.27
CA GLN A 32 23.84 -5.21 5.47
C GLN A 32 25.03 -4.49 6.09
N ALA A 33 25.96 -3.97 5.29
CA ALA A 33 27.08 -3.18 5.78
C ALA A 33 26.60 -1.90 6.50
N VAL A 34 25.59 -1.20 5.95
CA VAL A 34 24.99 -0.03 6.61
C VAL A 34 24.34 -0.43 7.94
N ILE A 35 23.55 -1.52 7.97
CA ILE A 35 22.93 -2.01 9.21
C ILE A 35 24.00 -2.32 10.27
N ALA A 36 25.05 -3.05 9.91
CA ALA A 36 26.11 -3.44 10.83
C ALA A 36 26.91 -2.24 11.39
N ASN A 37 27.01 -1.15 10.61
CA ASN A 37 27.75 0.05 11.00
C ASN A 37 26.86 1.20 11.51
N THR A 38 25.54 1.00 11.60
CA THR A 38 24.61 2.00 12.13
C THR A 38 24.26 1.66 13.58
N LYS A 39 24.62 2.54 14.51
CA LYS A 39 24.21 2.41 15.92
C LYS A 39 22.84 3.04 16.13
N ILE A 40 21.82 2.21 16.34
CA ILE A 40 20.47 2.65 16.72
C ILE A 40 20.39 2.72 18.25
N THR A 41 20.09 3.88 18.81
CA THR A 41 19.96 4.05 20.26
C THR A 41 18.51 3.91 20.73
N ASN A 42 18.32 3.69 22.04
CA ASN A 42 16.98 3.72 22.63
C ASN A 42 16.28 5.09 22.48
N ALA A 43 17.04 6.19 22.38
CA ALA A 43 16.47 7.51 22.12
C ALA A 43 15.90 7.59 20.69
N ASP A 44 16.60 7.03 19.71
CA ASP A 44 16.12 6.94 18.32
C ASP A 44 14.85 6.09 18.23
N LEU A 45 14.83 4.94 18.91
CA LEU A 45 13.65 4.08 18.98
C LEU A 45 12.46 4.80 19.63
N LYS A 46 12.66 5.50 20.76
CA LYS A 46 11.61 6.29 21.40
C LYS A 46 11.10 7.42 20.51
N LYS A 47 11.97 8.06 19.74
CA LYS A 47 11.58 9.10 18.77
C LYS A 47 10.72 8.49 17.66
N GLN A 48 11.13 7.35 17.09
CA GLN A 48 10.37 6.67 16.04
C GLN A 48 9.02 6.15 16.55
N TRP A 49 8.98 5.62 17.79
CA TRP A 49 7.75 5.09 18.39
C TRP A 49 6.66 6.14 18.54
N LYS A 50 7.02 7.41 18.80
CA LYS A 50 6.04 8.50 18.95
C LYS A 50 5.22 8.78 17.71
N SER A 51 5.77 8.51 16.52
CA SER A 51 5.09 8.67 15.24
C SER A 51 4.76 7.33 14.57
N TYR A 52 5.02 6.22 15.26
CA TYR A 52 4.74 4.90 14.71
C TYR A 52 3.25 4.62 14.82
N GLU A 53 2.62 4.43 13.68
CA GLU A 53 1.25 3.92 13.57
C GLU A 53 1.35 2.50 13.02
N PRO A 54 0.78 1.49 13.72
CA PRO A 54 0.75 0.14 13.17
C PRO A 54 -0.09 0.12 11.89
N THR A 55 0.27 -0.76 10.97
CA THR A 55 -0.59 -1.07 9.82
C THR A 55 -1.93 -1.59 10.34
N ILE A 56 -3.02 -0.96 9.91
CA ILE A 56 -4.39 -1.33 10.28
C ILE A 56 -5.20 -1.60 9.03
N THR A 57 -6.08 -2.60 9.06
CA THR A 57 -7.03 -2.76 7.97
C THR A 57 -8.21 -1.82 8.17
N VAL A 58 -8.50 -1.01 7.17
CA VAL A 58 -9.69 -0.14 7.09
C VAL A 58 -10.54 -0.54 5.89
N ALA A 59 -11.71 0.06 5.77
CA ALA A 59 -12.51 0.00 4.55
C ALA A 59 -12.94 1.41 4.14
N GLN A 60 -12.91 1.71 2.84
CA GLN A 60 -13.30 3.01 2.30
C GLN A 60 -14.34 2.90 1.19
N ILE A 61 -15.12 3.97 1.03
CA ILE A 61 -15.98 4.21 -0.13
C ILE A 61 -15.55 5.54 -0.72
N LEU A 62 -14.88 5.52 -1.88
CA LEU A 62 -14.43 6.72 -2.57
C LEU A 62 -15.53 7.21 -3.50
N VAL A 63 -15.88 8.50 -3.45
CA VAL A 63 -16.85 9.12 -4.34
C VAL A 63 -16.34 10.46 -4.83
N SER A 64 -16.88 10.97 -5.93
CA SER A 64 -16.43 12.22 -6.57
C SER A 64 -17.07 13.48 -6.01
N LYS A 65 -18.19 13.35 -5.29
CA LYS A 65 -18.98 14.48 -4.78
C LYS A 65 -19.31 14.32 -3.30
N LYS A 66 -19.42 15.45 -2.60
CA LYS A 66 -19.78 15.48 -1.19
C LYS A 66 -21.20 14.96 -0.96
N GLU A 67 -22.13 15.32 -1.84
CA GLU A 67 -23.54 14.94 -1.72
C GLU A 67 -23.73 13.41 -1.77
N ASP A 68 -22.95 12.74 -2.62
CA ASP A 68 -22.95 11.27 -2.71
C ASP A 68 -22.39 10.65 -1.41
N ALA A 69 -21.33 11.24 -0.85
CA ALA A 69 -20.76 10.80 0.42
C ALA A 69 -21.76 10.98 1.57
N ASP A 70 -22.43 12.14 1.64
CA ASP A 70 -23.44 12.43 2.66
C ASP A 70 -24.61 11.44 2.59
N ALA A 71 -25.08 11.12 1.37
CA ALA A 71 -26.14 10.12 1.18
C ALA A 71 -25.74 8.72 1.68
N ILE A 72 -24.50 8.30 1.40
CA ILE A 72 -23.94 7.02 1.89
C ILE A 72 -23.83 7.03 3.42
N ILE A 73 -23.41 8.15 4.01
CA ILE A 73 -23.35 8.31 5.48
C ILE A 73 -24.74 8.18 6.09
N GLU A 74 -25.78 8.80 5.50
CA GLU A 74 -27.16 8.67 5.98
C GLU A 74 -27.70 7.23 5.83
N GLU A 75 -27.30 6.49 4.80
CA GLU A 75 -27.63 5.07 4.66
C GLU A 75 -26.93 4.22 5.74
N LEU A 76 -25.65 4.46 5.99
CA LEU A 76 -24.88 3.78 7.03
C LEU A 76 -25.35 4.11 8.45
N LYS A 77 -25.93 5.28 8.70
CA LYS A 77 -26.59 5.61 9.97
C LYS A 77 -27.84 4.76 10.23
N LYS A 78 -28.54 4.34 9.17
CA LYS A 78 -29.72 3.46 9.27
C LYS A 78 -29.31 2.00 9.44
N ASP A 79 -28.30 1.56 8.70
CA ASP A 79 -27.71 0.23 8.82
C ASP A 79 -26.18 0.33 8.68
N GLY A 80 -25.51 0.32 9.84
CA GLY A 80 -24.04 0.36 9.92
C GLY A 80 -23.38 -1.01 9.81
N SER A 81 -24.11 -2.05 9.41
CA SER A 81 -23.54 -3.39 9.30
C SER A 81 -22.44 -3.47 8.25
N TRP A 82 -21.48 -4.36 8.48
CA TRP A 82 -20.39 -4.61 7.54
C TRP A 82 -20.90 -5.11 6.17
N ASP A 83 -21.98 -5.89 6.16
CA ASP A 83 -22.57 -6.36 4.90
C ASP A 83 -23.17 -5.20 4.08
N ASN A 84 -23.84 -4.24 4.75
CA ASN A 84 -24.31 -3.03 4.08
C ASN A 84 -23.15 -2.16 3.59
N PHE A 85 -22.10 -1.97 4.40
CA PHE A 85 -20.91 -1.23 4.00
C PHE A 85 -20.27 -1.85 2.74
N LYS A 86 -20.06 -3.17 2.72
CA LYS A 86 -19.50 -3.85 1.53
C LYS A 86 -20.36 -3.66 0.29
N LYS A 87 -21.68 -3.74 0.45
CA LYS A 87 -22.63 -3.53 -0.65
C LYS A 87 -22.49 -2.10 -1.20
N LEU A 88 -22.52 -1.09 -0.32
CA LEU A 88 -22.36 0.31 -0.70
C LEU A 88 -20.98 0.58 -1.31
N ALA A 89 -19.91 -0.01 -0.78
CA ALA A 89 -18.58 0.08 -1.36
C ALA A 89 -18.59 -0.46 -2.80
N LYS A 90 -19.14 -1.65 -3.03
CA LYS A 90 -19.21 -2.26 -4.37
C LYS A 90 -20.05 -1.45 -5.36
N GLU A 91 -21.17 -0.90 -4.90
CA GLU A 91 -22.13 -0.19 -5.76
C GLU A 91 -21.75 1.27 -6.03
N LYS A 92 -21.17 1.96 -5.04
CA LYS A 92 -20.99 3.42 -5.06
C LYS A 92 -19.53 3.87 -5.12
N SER A 93 -18.58 3.04 -4.67
CA SER A 93 -17.18 3.44 -4.68
C SER A 93 -16.64 3.52 -6.11
N ILE A 94 -15.98 4.61 -6.44
CA ILE A 94 -15.22 4.79 -7.68
C ILE A 94 -13.80 4.21 -7.59
N ASP A 95 -13.41 3.68 -6.42
CA ASP A 95 -12.15 2.96 -6.25
C ASP A 95 -12.26 1.53 -6.83
N GLU A 96 -11.94 1.40 -8.12
CA GLU A 96 -11.95 0.11 -8.83
C GLU A 96 -11.03 -0.93 -8.20
N SER A 97 -10.00 -0.51 -7.45
CA SER A 97 -9.02 -1.43 -6.87
C SER A 97 -9.56 -2.18 -5.65
N THR A 98 -10.51 -1.58 -4.91
CA THR A 98 -10.99 -2.12 -3.63
C THR A 98 -12.49 -2.34 -3.56
N LYS A 99 -13.30 -1.69 -4.42
CA LYS A 99 -14.77 -1.74 -4.32
C LYS A 99 -15.35 -3.15 -4.29
N ASN A 100 -14.75 -4.07 -5.06
CA ASN A 100 -15.21 -5.46 -5.15
C ASN A 100 -14.84 -6.33 -3.94
N ASP A 101 -13.88 -5.88 -3.11
CA ASP A 101 -13.54 -6.48 -1.81
C ASP A 101 -14.06 -5.64 -0.64
N GLY A 102 -15.15 -4.90 -0.86
CA GLY A 102 -15.79 -4.11 0.19
C GLY A 102 -15.03 -2.87 0.62
N GLY A 103 -14.13 -2.36 -0.25
CA GLY A 103 -13.34 -1.17 0.04
C GLY A 103 -12.16 -1.40 0.97
N LYS A 104 -11.82 -2.66 1.28
CA LYS A 104 -10.75 -2.99 2.24
C LYS A 104 -9.39 -2.53 1.77
N LEU A 105 -8.63 -1.94 2.69
CA LEU A 105 -7.27 -1.48 2.50
C LEU A 105 -6.42 -1.79 3.74
N PRO A 106 -5.15 -2.17 3.57
CA PRO A 106 -4.18 -2.25 4.67
C PRO A 106 -3.69 -0.86 5.13
#